data_AF-A0A858RFN8-F1
#
_entry.id   AF-A0A858RFN8-F1
#
_cell.length_a   1.000
_cell.length_b   1.000
_cell.length_c   1.000
_cell.angle_alpha   90.00
_cell.angle_beta   90.00
_cell.angle_gamma   90.00
#
_symmetry.space_group_name_H-M   'P 1'
#
loop_
_entity.id
_entity.type
_entity.pdbx_description
1 polymer ?
#
loop_
_entity_poly.entity_id
_entity_poly.type
_entity_poly.pdbx_seq_one_letter_code
_entity_poly.pdbx_strand_id
1 'polypeptide(L)'
;MRPEKVLPWLLGGAIGAAGLIQGMHWRASAPRAGGEDAEGKIVALENEIEMLRRENESLRSLAQGGGELHVDPATISFVEEALQMNFQSNPKVHKIAGEELRDRIIASIEARYGPHGLDSRQQAWVMMGLLNSDDRFAAQLAATKSVGARSWFDELTGEGWVTDRFDEKSVPDQAALIRALGRILIHQNNPPPPGWPGDEAAIAREALNHGAAMAVENRFLARQALANGFTGAQENADARELMANLPAYVRGIATFPAVLGLPRAERLMDQEELLSFLHKPPTISADLFPEHEGMVAKAPEPPATPGNVLLEESAGMLGLSLWMEPLGEEFPKLAGNWVGDRYRLHATSDADVHLLWDIRFESEAGADEFIKAACSMTSALAGSEKDPAPGEIVATPENRFVGVVKVAPDVVRFINASSRDHATLLTK
;
A
#
# COMPACT_ATOMS: atom_id res chain seq x y z
N MET A 1 -80.22 -32.80 5.30
CA MET A 1 -79.55 -31.83 4.40
C MET A 1 -78.34 -32.53 3.79
N ARG A 2 -78.17 -32.50 2.46
CA ARG A 2 -77.06 -33.21 1.79
C ARG A 2 -75.73 -32.49 2.11
N PRO A 3 -74.69 -33.19 2.60
CA PRO A 3 -73.41 -32.58 3.02
C PRO A 3 -72.70 -31.81 1.88
N GLU A 4 -72.99 -32.15 0.63
CA GLU A 4 -72.47 -31.50 -0.58
C GLU A 4 -72.93 -30.04 -0.78
N LYS A 5 -74.01 -29.61 -0.11
CA LYS A 5 -74.51 -28.22 -0.19
C LYS A 5 -74.09 -27.34 0.98
N VAL A 6 -73.50 -27.92 2.03
CA VAL A 6 -73.10 -27.20 3.24
C VAL A 6 -71.69 -26.60 3.09
N LEU A 7 -70.80 -27.33 2.42
CA LEU A 7 -69.42 -26.90 2.19
C LEU A 7 -69.29 -25.60 1.37
N PRO A 8 -70.06 -25.38 0.28
CA PRO A 8 -69.99 -24.12 -0.48
C PRO A 8 -70.53 -22.91 0.30
N TRP A 9 -71.53 -23.13 1.17
CA TRP A 9 -72.08 -22.08 2.03
C TRP A 9 -71.13 -21.71 3.17
N LEU A 10 -70.43 -22.68 3.74
CA LEU A 10 -69.39 -22.43 4.75
C LEU A 10 -68.16 -21.74 4.14
N LEU A 11 -67.74 -22.13 2.94
CA LEU A 11 -66.66 -21.47 2.21
C LEU A 11 -67.04 -20.04 1.80
N GLY A 12 -68.26 -19.83 1.28
CA GLY A 12 -68.77 -18.50 0.94
C GLY A 12 -68.91 -17.58 2.17
N GLY A 13 -69.37 -18.11 3.30
CA GLY A 13 -69.46 -17.40 4.57
C GLY A 13 -68.08 -17.04 5.15
N ALA A 14 -67.12 -17.95 5.07
CA ALA A 14 -65.75 -17.73 5.55
C ALA A 14 -65.00 -16.67 4.72
N ILE A 15 -65.18 -16.67 3.39
CA ILE A 15 -64.57 -15.67 2.51
C ILE A 15 -65.21 -14.29 2.71
N GLY A 16 -66.53 -14.23 2.90
CA GLY A 16 -67.22 -12.98 3.24
C GLY A 16 -66.81 -12.40 4.60
N ALA A 17 -66.65 -13.25 5.61
CA ALA A 17 -66.17 -12.85 6.94
C ALA A 17 -64.70 -12.40 6.91
N ALA A 18 -63.84 -13.10 6.17
CA ALA A 18 -62.44 -12.71 5.99
C ALA A 18 -62.33 -11.35 5.29
N GLY A 19 -63.13 -11.09 4.25
CA GLY A 19 -63.17 -9.79 3.57
C GLY A 19 -63.64 -8.64 4.47
N LEU A 20 -64.61 -8.87 5.35
CA LEU A 20 -65.06 -7.87 6.33
C LEU A 20 -64.02 -7.60 7.42
N ILE A 21 -63.35 -8.65 7.92
CA ILE A 21 -62.27 -8.51 8.90
C ILE A 21 -61.09 -7.76 8.28
N GLN A 22 -60.73 -8.07 7.03
CA GLN A 22 -59.64 -7.41 6.32
C GLN A 22 -59.99 -5.94 5.99
N GLY A 23 -61.25 -5.64 5.65
CA GLY A 23 -61.73 -4.27 5.45
C GLY A 23 -61.79 -3.45 6.75
N MET A 24 -62.13 -4.07 7.89
CA MET A 24 -62.04 -3.44 9.20
C MET A 24 -60.59 -3.22 9.64
N HIS A 25 -59.69 -4.16 9.33
CA HIS A 25 -58.25 -4.02 9.58
C HIS A 25 -57.67 -2.85 8.77
N TRP A 26 -58.03 -2.70 7.50
CA TRP A 26 -57.62 -1.56 6.67
C TRP A 26 -58.14 -0.22 7.19
N ARG A 27 -59.38 -0.16 7.70
CA ARG A 27 -59.92 1.06 8.33
C ARG A 27 -59.30 1.36 9.70
N ALA A 28 -58.90 0.35 10.45
CA ALA A 28 -58.19 0.50 11.72
C ALA A 28 -56.69 0.85 11.54
N SER A 29 -56.11 0.45 10.41
CA SER A 29 -54.71 0.76 10.01
C SER A 29 -54.58 2.07 9.22
N ALA A 30 -55.71 2.74 8.92
CA ALA A 30 -55.67 4.06 8.32
C ALA A 30 -55.15 5.06 9.37
N PRO A 31 -54.04 5.77 9.11
CA PRO A 31 -53.44 6.64 10.10
C PRO A 31 -54.42 7.76 10.48
N ARG A 32 -54.83 7.77 11.76
CA ARG A 32 -55.46 8.95 12.37
C ARG A 32 -54.42 10.07 12.37
N ALA A 33 -54.79 11.22 11.83
CA ALA A 33 -53.96 12.41 11.77
C ALA A 33 -53.29 12.72 13.12
N GLY A 34 -51.97 12.56 13.15
CA GLY A 34 -51.06 12.75 14.27
C GLY A 34 -49.62 12.51 13.80
N GLY A 35 -49.18 13.29 12.81
CA GLY A 35 -48.02 13.00 11.97
C GLY A 35 -46.65 13.18 12.61
N GLU A 36 -46.50 13.98 13.66
CA GLU A 36 -45.16 14.28 14.23
C GLU A 36 -44.68 13.22 15.24
N ASP A 37 -45.59 12.60 15.99
CA ASP A 37 -45.22 11.66 17.07
C ASP A 37 -44.98 10.23 16.56
N ALA A 38 -45.46 9.92 15.34
CA ALA A 38 -45.26 8.64 14.66
C ALA A 38 -43.95 8.61 13.86
N GLU A 39 -43.59 9.70 13.17
CA GLU A 39 -42.29 9.81 12.47
C GLU A 39 -41.12 9.76 13.46
N GLY A 40 -41.21 10.45 14.60
CA GLY A 40 -40.17 10.38 15.64
C GLY A 40 -39.99 8.97 16.23
N LYS A 41 -41.08 8.20 16.37
CA LYS A 41 -41.02 6.80 16.83
C LYS A 41 -40.48 5.85 15.75
N ILE A 42 -40.79 6.11 14.48
CA ILE A 42 -40.24 5.32 13.36
C ILE A 42 -38.72 5.52 13.30
N VAL A 43 -38.23 6.76 13.36
CA VAL A 43 -36.79 7.05 13.37
C VAL A 43 -36.10 6.44 14.60
N ALA A 44 -36.71 6.51 15.77
CA ALA A 44 -36.16 5.89 16.98
C ALA A 44 -36.08 4.35 16.87
N LEU A 45 -37.12 3.71 16.31
CA LEU A 45 -37.15 2.26 16.10
C LEU A 45 -36.21 1.81 14.98
N GLU A 46 -36.00 2.62 13.94
CA GLU A 46 -34.99 2.36 12.90
C GLU A 46 -33.58 2.40 13.48
N ASN A 47 -33.28 3.39 14.33
CA ASN A 47 -32.01 3.48 15.05
C ASN A 47 -31.81 2.29 16.01
N GLU A 48 -32.86 1.83 16.69
CA GLU A 48 -32.81 0.68 17.59
C GLU A 48 -32.62 -0.65 16.83
N ILE A 49 -33.28 -0.81 15.67
CA ILE A 49 -33.09 -1.97 14.78
C ILE A 49 -31.66 -1.98 14.22
N GLU A 50 -31.12 -0.81 13.86
CA GLU A 50 -29.75 -0.69 13.39
C GLU A 50 -28.75 -1.04 14.51
N MET A 51 -28.98 -0.56 15.73
CA MET A 51 -28.20 -0.90 16.92
C MET A 51 -28.23 -2.41 17.20
N LEU A 52 -29.40 -3.03 17.20
CA LEU A 52 -29.56 -4.48 17.47
C LEU A 52 -28.97 -5.36 16.35
N ARG A 53 -28.92 -4.85 15.11
CA ARG A 53 -28.19 -5.51 14.01
C ARG A 53 -26.69 -5.43 14.21
N ARG A 54 -26.17 -4.26 14.62
CA ARG A 54 -24.75 -4.07 14.97
C ARG A 54 -24.32 -5.00 16.11
N GLU A 55 -25.16 -5.16 17.13
CA GLU A 55 -24.90 -6.09 18.24
C GLU A 55 -24.95 -7.56 17.78
N ASN A 56 -25.91 -7.95 16.94
CA ASN A 56 -25.97 -9.31 16.41
C ASN A 56 -24.78 -9.66 15.51
N GLU A 57 -24.31 -8.71 14.72
CA GLU A 57 -23.16 -8.89 13.82
C GLU A 57 -21.86 -9.03 14.64
N SER A 58 -21.71 -8.21 15.68
CA SER A 58 -20.61 -8.32 16.67
C SER A 58 -20.65 -9.65 17.45
N LEU A 59 -21.83 -10.12 17.88
CA LEU A 59 -21.99 -11.40 18.56
C LEU A 59 -21.73 -12.61 17.65
N ARG A 60 -22.04 -12.50 16.35
CA ARG A 60 -21.69 -13.52 15.35
C ARG A 60 -20.19 -13.58 15.09
N SER A 61 -19.53 -12.43 15.09
CA SER A 61 -18.07 -12.29 14.97
C SER A 61 -17.34 -12.92 16.16
N LEU A 62 -17.85 -12.73 17.39
CA LEU A 62 -17.36 -13.39 18.60
C LEU A 62 -17.40 -14.93 18.55
N ALA A 63 -18.27 -15.52 17.75
CA ALA A 63 -18.46 -16.97 17.70
C ALA A 63 -17.49 -17.72 16.75
N GLN A 64 -16.69 -17.03 15.92
CA GLN A 64 -15.84 -17.66 14.88
C GLN A 64 -14.31 -17.67 15.15
N GLY A 65 -13.86 -17.39 16.38
CA GLY A 65 -12.55 -17.88 16.84
C GLY A 65 -11.32 -16.99 16.57
N GLY A 66 -11.51 -15.71 16.27
CA GLY A 66 -10.51 -14.66 16.40
C GLY A 66 -11.25 -13.36 16.67
N GLY A 67 -11.28 -12.90 17.93
CA GLY A 67 -12.22 -11.86 18.33
C GLY A 67 -12.02 -10.57 17.56
N GLU A 68 -13.07 -10.06 16.93
CA GLU A 68 -13.10 -8.68 16.43
C GLU A 68 -12.92 -7.71 17.60
N LEU A 69 -11.97 -6.80 17.46
CA LEU A 69 -11.75 -5.71 18.40
C LEU A 69 -12.90 -4.71 18.21
N HIS A 70 -13.63 -4.46 19.28
CA HIS A 70 -14.57 -3.35 19.30
C HIS A 70 -13.80 -2.02 19.21
N VAL A 71 -14.14 -1.20 18.21
CA VAL A 71 -13.58 0.14 18.03
C VAL A 71 -14.55 1.15 18.63
N ASP A 72 -14.09 1.95 19.60
CA ASP A 72 -14.89 2.99 20.24
C ASP A 72 -15.38 4.01 19.19
N PRO A 73 -16.69 4.35 19.16
CA PRO A 73 -17.23 5.41 18.30
C PRO A 73 -16.46 6.73 18.38
N ALA A 74 -15.93 7.10 19.54
CA ALA A 74 -15.13 8.32 19.68
C ALA A 74 -13.82 8.25 18.86
N THR A 75 -13.20 7.07 18.76
CA THR A 75 -12.02 6.85 17.92
C THR A 75 -12.39 6.93 16.43
N ILE A 76 -13.55 6.37 16.04
CA ILE A 76 -14.07 6.47 14.67
C ILE A 76 -14.27 7.94 14.30
N SER A 77 -15.03 8.70 15.10
CA SER A 77 -15.30 10.11 14.85
C SER A 77 -14.04 10.96 14.81
N PHE A 78 -13.03 10.65 15.63
CA PHE A 78 -11.74 11.34 15.58
C PHE A 78 -11.05 11.17 14.22
N VAL A 79 -11.02 9.95 13.67
CA VAL A 79 -10.38 9.66 12.38
C VAL A 79 -11.17 10.30 11.22
N GLU A 80 -12.50 10.25 11.28
CA GLU A 80 -13.39 10.90 10.31
C GLU A 80 -13.20 12.42 10.28
N GLU A 81 -13.16 13.06 11.45
CA GLU A 81 -12.91 14.51 11.59
C GLU A 81 -11.52 14.87 11.04
N ALA A 82 -10.49 14.09 11.39
CA ALA A 82 -9.12 14.38 11.02
C ALA A 82 -8.86 14.27 9.51
N LEU A 83 -9.54 13.34 8.82
CA LEU A 83 -9.41 13.12 7.37
C LEU A 83 -10.53 13.79 6.55
N GLN A 84 -11.55 14.36 7.20
CA GLN A 84 -12.74 14.93 6.55
C GLN A 84 -13.44 13.92 5.61
N MET A 85 -13.51 12.67 6.06
CA MET A 85 -14.19 11.56 5.36
C MET A 85 -15.09 10.82 6.34
N ASN A 86 -16.05 10.05 5.84
CA ASN A 86 -16.86 9.17 6.66
C ASN A 86 -16.60 7.70 6.31
N PHE A 87 -16.66 6.82 7.30
CA PHE A 87 -16.65 5.38 7.05
C PHE A 87 -17.92 4.99 6.29
N GLN A 88 -17.76 4.22 5.22
CA GLN A 88 -18.89 3.69 4.44
C GLN A 88 -19.50 2.45 5.13
N SER A 89 -18.70 1.78 5.96
CA SER A 89 -19.12 0.66 6.80
C SER A 89 -18.24 0.61 8.05
N ASN A 90 -18.73 -0.01 9.13
CA ASN A 90 -17.97 -0.14 10.37
C ASN A 90 -16.56 -0.71 10.09
N PRO A 91 -15.51 -0.09 10.64
CA PRO A 91 -14.16 -0.59 10.45
C PRO A 91 -14.01 -1.95 11.11
N LYS A 92 -13.53 -2.93 10.35
CA LYS A 92 -13.26 -4.28 10.84
C LYS A 92 -11.83 -4.37 11.34
N VAL A 93 -11.66 -4.70 12.62
CA VAL A 93 -10.35 -4.86 13.24
C VAL A 93 -10.31 -6.19 13.99
N HIS A 94 -9.35 -7.05 13.68
CA HIS A 94 -9.25 -8.40 14.24
C HIS A 94 -8.12 -8.51 15.26
N LYS A 95 -8.29 -9.33 16.29
CA LYS A 95 -7.20 -9.73 17.19
C LYS A 95 -6.50 -10.98 16.64
N ILE A 96 -5.18 -10.94 16.55
CA ILE A 96 -4.33 -12.07 16.13
C ILE A 96 -3.16 -12.27 17.08
N ALA A 97 -2.60 -13.48 17.10
CA ALA A 97 -1.33 -13.72 17.80
C ALA A 97 -0.20 -12.92 17.11
N GLY A 98 0.69 -12.31 17.89
CA GLY A 98 1.80 -11.52 17.34
C GLY A 98 2.71 -12.31 16.38
N GLU A 99 2.83 -13.63 16.57
CA GLU A 99 3.63 -14.50 15.70
C GLU A 99 3.02 -14.69 14.30
N GLU A 100 1.68 -14.63 14.18
CA GLU A 100 0.98 -14.78 12.89
C GLU A 100 1.06 -13.52 12.02
N LEU A 101 1.35 -12.36 12.63
CA LEU A 101 1.32 -11.07 11.93
C LEU A 101 2.30 -11.05 10.76
N ARG A 102 3.51 -11.59 10.97
CA ARG A 102 4.55 -11.60 9.93
C ARG A 102 4.13 -12.39 8.70
N ASP A 103 3.61 -13.61 8.89
CA ASP A 103 3.20 -14.49 7.80
C ASP A 103 2.04 -13.89 7.00
N ARG A 104 1.10 -13.22 7.69
CA ARG A 104 0.02 -12.48 7.03
C ARG A 104 0.54 -11.31 6.19
N ILE A 105 1.51 -10.55 6.71
CA ILE A 105 2.12 -9.46 5.94
C ILE A 105 2.85 -10.01 4.71
N ILE A 106 3.58 -11.14 4.82
CA ILE A 106 4.24 -11.78 3.69
C ILE A 106 3.21 -12.15 2.61
N ALA A 107 2.15 -12.86 2.99
CA ALA A 107 1.09 -13.25 2.07
C ALA A 107 0.42 -12.05 1.39
N SER A 108 0.18 -10.96 2.14
CA SER A 108 -0.36 -9.70 1.60
C SER A 108 0.62 -9.00 0.64
N ILE A 109 1.92 -9.01 0.93
CA ILE A 109 2.93 -8.48 0.00
C ILE A 109 2.92 -9.29 -1.31
N GLU A 110 2.98 -10.62 -1.22
CA GLU A 110 3.03 -11.51 -2.38
C GLU A 110 1.76 -11.43 -3.24
N ALA A 111 0.58 -11.38 -2.61
CA ALA A 111 -0.70 -11.34 -3.30
C ALA A 111 -0.96 -10.03 -4.06
N ARG A 112 -0.27 -8.94 -3.73
CA ARG A 112 -0.45 -7.64 -4.38
C ARG A 112 0.23 -7.55 -5.75
N TYR A 113 1.35 -8.24 -5.93
CA TYR A 113 2.08 -8.19 -7.20
C TYR A 113 1.32 -8.97 -8.28
N GLY A 114 1.19 -8.37 -9.47
CA GLY A 114 0.36 -8.87 -10.57
C GLY A 114 0.86 -10.18 -11.24
N PRO A 115 0.49 -10.45 -12.50
CA PRO A 115 0.60 -11.79 -13.13
C PRO A 115 2.02 -12.37 -13.27
N HIS A 116 3.07 -11.55 -13.18
CA HIS A 116 4.48 -11.99 -13.18
C HIS A 116 5.05 -12.22 -11.76
N GLY A 117 4.23 -12.00 -10.73
CA GLY A 117 4.55 -12.24 -9.33
C GLY A 117 5.69 -11.38 -8.77
N LEU A 118 6.07 -11.72 -7.54
CA LEU A 118 7.21 -11.12 -6.85
C LEU A 118 8.54 -11.70 -7.33
N ASP A 119 8.57 -12.93 -7.82
CA ASP A 119 9.81 -13.64 -8.16
C ASP A 119 10.61 -12.95 -9.28
N SER A 120 9.97 -12.59 -10.39
CA SER A 120 10.63 -11.85 -11.48
C SER A 120 11.08 -10.46 -11.05
N ARG A 121 10.34 -9.80 -10.15
CA ARG A 121 10.74 -8.49 -9.59
C ARG A 121 11.96 -8.61 -8.70
N GLN A 122 11.96 -9.57 -7.78
CA GLN A 122 13.10 -9.83 -6.91
C GLN A 122 14.33 -10.19 -7.75
N GLN A 123 14.18 -11.02 -8.78
CA GLN A 123 15.26 -11.32 -9.71
C GLN A 123 15.80 -10.06 -10.40
N ALA A 124 14.92 -9.17 -10.89
CA ALA A 124 15.33 -7.90 -11.49
C ALA A 124 16.08 -7.02 -10.49
N TRP A 125 15.58 -6.86 -9.26
CA TRP A 125 16.23 -6.05 -8.22
C TRP A 125 17.58 -6.61 -7.78
N VAL A 126 17.73 -7.93 -7.73
CA VAL A 126 19.04 -8.58 -7.53
C VAL A 126 19.98 -8.28 -8.69
N MET A 127 19.51 -8.39 -9.93
CA MET A 127 20.33 -8.11 -11.11
C MET A 127 20.70 -6.63 -11.27
N MET A 128 19.89 -5.71 -10.73
CA MET A 128 20.23 -4.29 -10.61
C MET A 128 21.29 -4.05 -9.52
N GLY A 129 21.30 -4.86 -8.47
CA GLY A 129 22.07 -4.58 -7.24
C GLY A 129 21.30 -3.80 -6.18
N LEU A 130 19.96 -3.69 -6.30
CA LEU A 130 19.09 -3.17 -5.23
C LEU A 130 18.98 -4.16 -4.06
N LEU A 131 19.11 -5.45 -4.36
CA LEU A 131 19.10 -6.55 -3.41
C LEU A 131 20.34 -7.43 -3.64
N ASN A 132 20.82 -8.09 -2.59
CA ASN A 132 21.80 -9.16 -2.69
C ASN A 132 21.11 -10.48 -3.08
N SER A 133 21.88 -11.46 -3.56
CA SER A 133 21.38 -12.79 -3.96
C SER A 133 20.63 -13.54 -2.85
N ASP A 134 21.06 -13.37 -1.61
CA ASP A 134 20.48 -14.03 -0.44
C ASP A 134 19.31 -13.26 0.19
N ASP A 135 19.06 -12.03 -0.26
CA ASP A 135 17.95 -11.22 0.25
C ASP A 135 16.60 -11.83 -0.14
N ARG A 136 15.60 -11.54 0.71
CA ARG A 136 14.23 -12.06 0.59
C ARG A 136 13.28 -10.91 0.83
N PHE A 137 12.90 -10.24 -0.25
CA PHE A 137 12.23 -8.95 -0.20
C PHE A 137 10.97 -8.97 0.68
N ALA A 138 10.03 -9.90 0.42
CA ALA A 138 8.79 -9.97 1.18
C ALA A 138 9.05 -10.26 2.67
N ALA A 139 9.91 -11.21 2.99
CA ALA A 139 10.21 -11.59 4.37
C ALA A 139 10.93 -10.49 5.16
N GLN A 140 11.80 -9.72 4.49
CA GLN A 140 12.53 -8.58 5.07
C GLN A 140 11.62 -7.37 5.25
N LEU A 141 10.82 -7.01 4.24
CA LEU A 141 9.83 -5.94 4.33
C LEU A 141 8.72 -6.27 5.34
N ALA A 142 8.29 -7.52 5.45
CA ALA A 142 7.35 -7.95 6.47
C ALA A 142 7.94 -7.83 7.88
N ALA A 143 9.25 -8.05 8.05
CA ALA A 143 9.91 -7.86 9.34
C ALA A 143 9.85 -6.39 9.78
N THR A 144 10.09 -5.43 8.87
CA THR A 144 10.01 -4.00 9.23
C THR A 144 8.61 -3.56 9.65
N LYS A 145 7.57 -4.20 9.08
CA LYS A 145 6.17 -3.94 9.40
C LYS A 145 5.64 -4.70 10.61
N SER A 146 6.33 -5.73 11.10
CA SER A 146 5.87 -6.59 12.21
C SER A 146 6.64 -6.41 13.51
N VAL A 147 7.94 -6.07 13.46
CA VAL A 147 8.76 -5.91 14.68
C VAL A 147 8.24 -4.75 15.53
N GLY A 148 7.74 -5.10 16.72
CA GLY A 148 7.14 -4.14 17.66
C GLY A 148 5.78 -3.59 17.23
N ALA A 149 5.19 -4.10 16.15
CA ALA A 149 3.90 -3.63 15.66
C ALA A 149 2.77 -4.00 16.64
N ARG A 150 1.94 -3.01 16.97
CA ARG A 150 0.72 -3.18 17.77
C ARG A 150 -0.52 -3.38 16.92
N SER A 151 -0.50 -2.75 15.75
CA SER A 151 -1.54 -2.84 14.74
C SER A 151 -0.93 -2.96 13.34
N TRP A 152 -1.74 -3.45 12.41
CA TRP A 152 -1.42 -3.51 10.99
C TRP A 152 -2.68 -3.32 10.15
N PHE A 153 -2.51 -2.78 8.95
CA PHE A 153 -3.55 -2.63 7.94
C PHE A 153 -3.19 -3.49 6.73
N ASP A 154 -4.13 -4.30 6.27
CA ASP A 154 -3.99 -5.12 5.06
C ASP A 154 -4.72 -4.43 3.92
N GLU A 155 -3.95 -4.07 2.92
CA GLU A 155 -4.47 -3.43 1.73
C GLU A 155 -5.29 -4.40 0.86
N LEU A 156 -5.11 -5.72 1.01
CA LEU A 156 -5.84 -6.70 0.20
C LEU A 156 -7.31 -6.78 0.59
N THR A 157 -7.62 -6.81 1.88
CA THR A 157 -8.99 -6.92 2.39
C THR A 157 -9.57 -5.57 2.82
N GLY A 158 -8.73 -4.57 3.07
CA GLY A 158 -9.15 -3.27 3.61
C GLY A 158 -9.52 -3.32 5.09
N GLU A 159 -9.06 -4.34 5.83
CA GLU A 159 -9.34 -4.53 7.25
C GLU A 159 -8.12 -4.15 8.12
N GLY A 160 -8.27 -4.24 9.44
CA GLY A 160 -7.18 -4.00 10.40
C GLY A 160 -6.91 -5.22 11.28
N TRP A 161 -5.71 -5.28 11.83
CA TRP A 161 -5.29 -6.28 12.81
C TRP A 161 -4.65 -5.58 13.99
N VAL A 162 -4.88 -6.12 15.17
CA VAL A 162 -4.10 -5.83 16.37
C VAL A 162 -3.54 -7.13 16.92
N THR A 163 -2.36 -7.03 17.54
CA THR A 163 -1.73 -8.19 18.17
C THR A 163 -2.36 -8.48 19.54
N ASP A 164 -2.14 -9.68 20.05
CA ASP A 164 -2.44 -10.09 21.42
C ASP A 164 -1.77 -9.22 22.50
N ARG A 165 -0.71 -8.48 22.14
CA ARG A 165 -0.04 -7.50 23.00
C ARG A 165 -0.73 -6.14 23.06
N PHE A 166 -1.79 -5.91 22.27
CA PHE A 166 -2.49 -4.64 22.20
C PHE A 166 -3.20 -4.31 23.53
N ASP A 167 -2.88 -3.15 24.11
CA ASP A 167 -3.56 -2.62 25.30
C ASP A 167 -4.44 -1.42 24.93
N GLU A 168 -5.75 -1.58 25.04
CA GLU A 168 -6.76 -0.54 24.78
C GLU A 168 -6.58 0.72 25.64
N LYS A 169 -5.82 0.66 26.75
CA LYS A 169 -5.52 1.81 27.61
C LYS A 169 -4.19 2.49 27.30
N SER A 170 -3.33 1.84 26.51
CA SER A 170 -2.01 2.35 26.13
C SER A 170 -2.17 3.41 25.04
N VAL A 171 -1.69 4.63 25.30
CA VAL A 171 -1.70 5.72 24.30
C VAL A 171 -0.96 5.33 23.01
N PRO A 172 0.25 4.72 23.06
CA PRO A 172 0.92 4.19 21.87
C PRO A 172 0.09 3.18 21.07
N ASP A 173 -0.64 2.30 21.74
CA ASP A 173 -1.43 1.25 21.09
C ASP A 173 -2.68 1.88 20.45
N GLN A 174 -3.36 2.79 21.14
CA GLN A 174 -4.45 3.60 20.58
C GLN A 174 -3.99 4.39 19.34
N ALA A 175 -2.80 5.00 19.39
CA ALA A 175 -2.22 5.72 18.27
C ALA A 175 -1.98 4.79 17.06
N ALA A 176 -1.45 3.59 17.30
CA ALA A 176 -1.29 2.57 16.27
C ALA A 176 -2.64 2.12 15.68
N LEU A 177 -3.68 1.96 16.51
CA LEU A 177 -5.04 1.66 16.03
C LEU A 177 -5.58 2.79 15.16
N ILE A 178 -5.40 4.04 15.58
CA ILE A 178 -5.81 5.23 14.82
C ILE A 178 -5.15 5.27 13.45
N ARG A 179 -3.85 4.95 13.34
CA ARG A 179 -3.17 4.83 12.04
C ARG A 179 -3.80 3.74 11.17
N ALA A 180 -4.11 2.57 11.75
CA ALA A 180 -4.77 1.50 11.00
C ALA A 180 -6.19 1.91 10.54
N LEU A 181 -6.96 2.57 11.41
CA LEU A 181 -8.30 3.10 11.07
C LEU A 181 -8.24 4.17 9.98
N GLY A 182 -7.25 5.06 9.99
CA GLY A 182 -7.02 6.03 8.93
C GLY A 182 -6.81 5.35 7.58
N ARG A 183 -6.05 4.25 7.56
CA ARG A 183 -5.87 3.44 6.34
C ARG A 183 -7.15 2.74 5.87
N ILE A 184 -7.93 2.18 6.81
CA ILE A 184 -9.25 1.59 6.48
C ILE A 184 -10.18 2.65 5.88
N LEU A 185 -10.25 3.85 6.48
CA LEU A 185 -11.09 4.94 6.01
C LEU A 185 -10.72 5.38 4.59
N ILE A 186 -9.41 5.56 4.34
CA ILE A 186 -8.88 5.89 3.02
C ILE A 186 -9.22 4.77 2.02
N HIS A 187 -9.03 3.51 2.40
CA HIS A 187 -9.30 2.36 1.53
C HIS A 187 -10.78 2.22 1.17
N GLN A 188 -11.70 2.44 2.11
CA GLN A 188 -13.14 2.41 1.83
C GLN A 188 -13.56 3.51 0.84
N ASN A 189 -13.01 4.71 0.99
CA ASN A 189 -13.37 5.85 0.13
C ASN A 189 -12.64 5.86 -1.21
N ASN A 190 -11.40 5.37 -1.24
CA ASN A 190 -10.53 5.37 -2.40
C ASN A 190 -9.80 4.01 -2.50
N PRO A 191 -10.51 2.92 -2.84
CA PRO A 191 -9.88 1.60 -2.97
C PRO A 191 -8.82 1.58 -4.08
N PRO A 192 -7.83 0.68 -4.01
CA PRO A 192 -6.86 0.53 -5.09
C PRO A 192 -7.56 0.16 -6.39
N PRO A 193 -7.07 0.65 -7.55
CA PRO A 193 -7.63 0.25 -8.84
C PRO A 193 -7.48 -1.26 -9.06
N PRO A 194 -8.36 -1.89 -9.85
CA PRO A 194 -8.24 -3.32 -10.15
C PRO A 194 -6.95 -3.61 -10.93
N GLY A 195 -6.21 -4.63 -10.51
CA GLY A 195 -4.93 -5.02 -11.09
C GLY A 195 -3.73 -4.31 -10.48
N TRP A 196 -2.52 -4.66 -10.95
CA TRP A 196 -1.29 -4.03 -10.48
C TRP A 196 -1.03 -2.71 -11.22
N PRO A 197 -0.93 -1.56 -10.52
CA PRO A 197 -0.74 -0.27 -11.17
C PRO A 197 0.70 0.02 -11.63
N GLY A 198 1.64 -0.88 -11.33
CA GLY A 198 3.09 -0.68 -11.51
C GLY A 198 3.79 -0.38 -10.19
N ASP A 199 5.08 -0.68 -10.12
CA ASP A 199 5.85 -0.62 -8.87
C ASP A 199 5.87 0.80 -8.29
N GLU A 200 6.18 1.80 -9.11
CA GLU A 200 6.20 3.20 -8.69
C GLU A 200 4.86 3.71 -8.18
N ALA A 201 3.78 3.42 -8.92
CA ALA A 201 2.45 3.90 -8.56
C ALA A 201 1.99 3.27 -7.23
N ALA A 202 2.30 1.98 -7.02
CA ALA A 202 2.00 1.31 -5.76
C ALA A 202 2.81 1.91 -4.59
N ILE A 203 4.12 2.16 -4.78
CA ILE A 203 4.99 2.75 -3.75
C ILE A 203 4.55 4.19 -3.41
N ALA A 204 4.29 5.02 -4.42
CA ALA A 204 3.88 6.41 -4.25
C ALA A 204 2.52 6.52 -3.55
N ARG A 205 1.55 5.68 -3.95
CA ARG A 205 0.25 5.58 -3.30
C ARG A 205 0.36 5.12 -1.85
N GLU A 206 1.16 4.08 -1.58
CA GLU A 206 1.40 3.59 -0.22
C GLU A 206 2.00 4.70 0.66
N ALA A 207 2.97 5.44 0.13
CA ALA A 207 3.63 6.54 0.83
C ALA A 207 2.64 7.63 1.22
N LEU A 208 1.83 8.13 0.29
CA LEU A 208 0.83 9.16 0.57
C LEU A 208 -0.23 8.66 1.57
N ASN A 209 -0.81 7.48 1.33
CA ASN A 209 -1.91 6.97 2.15
C ASN A 209 -1.44 6.62 3.57
N HIS A 210 -0.26 6.02 3.71
CA HIS A 210 0.31 5.73 5.02
C HIS A 210 0.79 7.00 5.72
N GLY A 211 1.39 7.94 4.98
CA GLY A 211 1.74 9.26 5.50
C GLY A 211 0.54 10.03 6.03
N ALA A 212 -0.59 10.01 5.33
CA ALA A 212 -1.84 10.63 5.79
C ALA A 212 -2.37 9.98 7.06
N ALA A 213 -2.32 8.64 7.15
CA ALA A 213 -2.68 7.94 8.37
C ALA A 213 -1.74 8.24 9.55
N MET A 214 -0.43 8.39 9.29
CA MET A 214 0.55 8.84 10.29
C MET A 214 0.31 10.28 10.74
N ALA A 215 -0.15 11.17 9.84
CA ALA A 215 -0.50 12.54 10.22
C ALA A 215 -1.68 12.58 11.20
N VAL A 216 -2.68 11.71 11.00
CA VAL A 216 -3.82 11.53 11.93
C VAL A 216 -3.33 10.99 13.28
N GLU A 217 -2.43 10.00 13.27
CA GLU A 217 -1.76 9.48 14.48
C GLU A 217 -1.01 10.59 15.22
N ASN A 218 -0.22 11.42 14.52
CA ASN A 218 0.51 12.55 15.11
C ASN A 218 -0.44 13.55 15.78
N ARG A 219 -1.56 13.89 15.12
CA ARG A 219 -2.61 14.76 15.69
C ARG A 219 -3.19 14.16 16.97
N PHE A 220 -3.42 12.85 17.01
CA PHE A 220 -3.88 12.17 18.22
C PHE A 220 -2.85 12.24 19.35
N LEU A 221 -1.59 11.90 19.07
CA LEU A 221 -0.50 11.94 20.04
C LEU A 221 -0.29 13.36 20.60
N ALA A 222 -0.39 14.39 19.75
CA ALA A 222 -0.33 15.79 20.19
C ALA A 222 -1.48 16.15 21.14
N ARG A 223 -2.71 15.71 20.87
CA ARG A 223 -3.85 15.89 21.80
C ARG A 223 -3.61 15.17 23.13
N GLN A 224 -3.07 13.95 23.11
CA GLN A 224 -2.76 13.20 24.33
C GLN A 224 -1.61 13.81 25.14
N ALA A 225 -0.60 14.37 24.48
CA ALA A 225 0.48 15.09 25.15
C ALA A 225 -0.06 16.32 25.91
N LEU A 226 -0.96 17.09 25.28
CA LEU A 226 -1.58 18.26 25.89
C LEU A 226 -2.55 17.90 27.03
N ALA A 227 -3.35 16.83 26.86
CA ALA A 227 -4.38 16.46 27.83
C ALA A 227 -3.82 15.68 29.03
N ASN A 228 -2.89 14.76 28.80
CA ASN A 228 -2.46 13.74 29.76
C ASN A 228 -0.94 13.77 30.05
N GLY A 229 -0.19 14.72 29.46
CA GLY A 229 1.25 14.84 29.68
C GLY A 229 2.08 13.69 29.08
N PHE A 230 1.54 12.96 28.12
CA PHE A 230 2.26 11.89 27.42
C PHE A 230 3.46 12.45 26.64
N THR A 231 4.67 11.94 26.90
CA THR A 231 5.92 12.47 26.29
C THR A 231 6.53 11.58 25.21
N GLY A 232 5.76 10.62 24.66
CA GLY A 232 6.22 9.77 23.55
C GLY A 232 6.50 8.31 23.92
N ALA A 233 6.59 7.46 22.90
CA ALA A 233 6.94 6.05 23.05
C ALA A 233 8.47 5.85 23.17
N GLN A 234 8.90 4.78 23.84
CA GLN A 234 10.30 4.39 23.89
C GLN A 234 10.78 3.87 22.54
N GLU A 235 12.04 4.16 22.21
CA GLU A 235 12.70 3.66 21.00
C GLU A 235 12.81 2.13 21.03
N ASN A 236 12.43 1.49 19.92
CA ASN A 236 12.50 0.03 19.80
C ASN A 236 13.89 -0.38 19.29
N ALA A 237 14.74 -0.87 20.20
CA ALA A 237 16.11 -1.28 19.88
C ALA A 237 16.17 -2.36 18.79
N ASP A 238 15.26 -3.34 18.84
CA ASP A 238 15.19 -4.43 17.86
C ASP A 238 14.83 -3.91 16.47
N ALA A 239 13.90 -2.95 16.38
CA ALA A 239 13.54 -2.32 15.11
C ALA A 239 14.73 -1.51 14.53
N ARG A 240 15.46 -0.80 15.38
CA ARG A 240 16.66 -0.05 14.95
C ARG A 240 17.76 -0.97 14.45
N GLU A 241 18.03 -2.06 15.16
CA GLU A 241 19.01 -3.07 14.75
C GLU A 241 18.59 -3.76 13.45
N LEU A 242 17.31 -4.11 13.30
CA LEU A 242 16.78 -4.65 12.05
C LEU A 242 17.06 -3.69 10.88
N MET A 243 16.69 -2.42 11.01
CA MET A 243 16.84 -1.43 9.93
C MET A 243 18.30 -1.20 9.53
N ALA A 244 19.24 -1.29 10.48
CA ALA A 244 20.67 -1.18 10.22
C ALA A 244 21.25 -2.34 9.40
N ASN A 245 20.62 -3.53 9.48
CA ASN A 245 21.08 -4.74 8.80
C ASN A 245 20.36 -5.01 7.47
N LEU A 246 19.35 -4.21 7.11
CA LEU A 246 18.61 -4.37 5.86
C LEU A 246 19.34 -3.70 4.68
N PRO A 247 19.18 -4.22 3.44
CA PRO A 247 19.62 -3.54 2.24
C PRO A 247 19.01 -2.14 2.12
N ALA A 248 19.74 -1.21 1.50
CA ALA A 248 19.30 0.17 1.27
C ALA A 248 17.90 0.22 0.64
N TYR A 249 17.64 -0.65 -0.35
CA TYR A 249 16.35 -0.71 -1.01
C TYR A 249 15.20 -1.07 -0.06
N VAL A 250 15.31 -2.14 0.74
CA VAL A 250 14.26 -2.54 1.68
C VAL A 250 14.06 -1.48 2.77
N ARG A 251 15.16 -0.96 3.32
CA ARG A 251 15.12 0.11 4.33
C ARG A 251 14.41 1.34 3.76
N GLY A 252 14.79 1.78 2.57
CA GLY A 252 14.22 2.93 1.89
C GLY A 252 12.74 2.77 1.63
N ILE A 253 12.30 1.64 1.08
CA ILE A 253 10.87 1.36 0.86
C ILE A 253 10.08 1.35 2.17
N ALA A 254 10.65 0.81 3.26
CA ALA A 254 10.00 0.76 4.56
C ALA A 254 9.86 2.15 5.21
N THR A 255 10.85 3.05 5.05
CA THR A 255 10.83 4.39 5.66
C THR A 255 10.22 5.46 4.78
N PHE A 256 10.12 5.25 3.47
CA PHE A 256 9.62 6.24 2.51
C PHE A 256 8.27 6.88 2.90
N PRO A 257 7.28 6.13 3.41
CA PRO A 257 6.05 6.76 3.89
C PRO A 257 6.24 7.71 5.07
N ALA A 258 7.16 7.44 5.98
CA ALA A 258 7.45 8.32 7.11
C ALA A 258 8.34 9.52 6.70
N VAL A 259 9.31 9.30 5.81
CA VAL A 259 10.31 10.31 5.42
C VAL A 259 9.75 11.31 4.42
N LEU A 260 8.94 10.86 3.45
CA LEU A 260 8.40 11.73 2.39
C LEU A 260 6.88 11.71 2.32
N GLY A 261 6.24 10.57 2.60
CA GLY A 261 4.77 10.46 2.61
C GLY A 261 4.10 11.34 3.66
N LEU A 262 4.56 11.27 4.92
CA LEU A 262 4.01 12.03 6.05
C LEU A 262 4.19 13.55 5.84
N PRO A 263 5.40 14.09 5.56
CA PRO A 263 5.55 15.53 5.29
C PRO A 263 4.74 16.01 4.08
N ARG A 264 4.54 15.18 3.05
CA ARG A 264 3.65 15.50 1.95
C ARG A 264 2.20 15.57 2.41
N ALA A 265 1.73 14.57 3.14
CA ALA A 265 0.35 14.51 3.63
C ALA A 265 0.02 15.66 4.59
N GLU A 266 0.92 16.00 5.52
CA GLU A 266 0.74 17.13 6.44
C GLU A 266 0.60 18.46 5.67
N ARG A 267 1.47 18.72 4.68
CA ARG A 267 1.34 19.92 3.82
C ARG A 267 0.01 19.95 3.06
N LEU A 268 -0.40 18.82 2.48
CA LEU A 268 -1.68 18.73 1.74
C LEU A 268 -2.90 18.88 2.66
N MET A 269 -2.82 18.45 3.92
CA MET A 269 -3.86 18.70 4.92
C MET A 269 -3.99 20.19 5.23
N ASP A 270 -2.87 20.87 5.41
CA ASP A 270 -2.84 22.31 5.73
C ASP A 270 -3.32 23.17 4.54
N GLN A 271 -3.18 22.65 3.32
CA GLN A 271 -3.66 23.28 2.08
C GLN A 271 -5.11 22.92 1.71
N GLU A 272 -5.78 22.06 2.48
CA GLU A 272 -7.12 21.52 2.16
C GLU A 272 -7.17 20.76 0.82
N GLU A 273 -6.04 20.24 0.34
CA GLU A 273 -5.92 19.54 -0.95
C GLU A 273 -5.85 18.01 -0.80
N LEU A 274 -5.62 17.50 0.42
CA LEU A 274 -5.39 16.07 0.68
C LEU A 274 -6.43 15.15 0.03
N LEU A 275 -7.73 15.47 0.14
CA LEU A 275 -8.80 14.64 -0.42
C LEU A 275 -8.65 14.40 -1.93
N SER A 276 -8.19 15.42 -2.67
CA SER A 276 -8.00 15.32 -4.11
C SER A 276 -6.87 14.35 -4.47
N PHE A 277 -5.78 14.38 -3.71
CA PHE A 277 -4.63 13.49 -3.87
C PHE A 277 -4.92 12.08 -3.33
N LEU A 278 -5.75 11.91 -2.31
CA LEU A 278 -6.18 10.56 -1.89
C LEU A 278 -7.11 9.92 -2.95
N HIS A 279 -7.92 10.72 -3.62
CA HIS A 279 -8.76 10.27 -4.73
C HIS A 279 -7.96 9.94 -5.99
N LYS A 280 -6.94 10.74 -6.30
CA LYS A 280 -6.00 10.53 -7.40
C LYS A 280 -4.57 10.52 -6.87
N PRO A 281 -4.11 9.39 -6.31
CA PRO A 281 -2.79 9.32 -5.72
C PRO A 281 -1.69 9.49 -6.77
N PRO A 282 -0.51 9.94 -6.34
CA PRO A 282 0.66 10.03 -7.21
C PRO A 282 0.97 8.67 -7.83
N THR A 283 1.35 8.70 -9.10
CA THR A 283 1.70 7.50 -9.87
C THR A 283 3.21 7.29 -10.01
N ILE A 284 4.00 8.25 -9.51
CA ILE A 284 5.47 8.21 -9.54
C ILE A 284 6.02 8.61 -8.18
N SER A 285 7.15 8.01 -7.82
CA SER A 285 7.80 8.25 -6.52
C SER A 285 8.33 9.69 -6.39
N ALA A 286 8.71 10.31 -7.52
CA ALA A 286 9.20 11.68 -7.58
C ALA A 286 8.20 12.71 -7.04
N ASP A 287 6.89 12.49 -7.17
CA ASP A 287 5.87 13.47 -6.73
C ASP A 287 5.85 13.68 -5.19
N LEU A 288 6.50 12.78 -4.44
CA LEU A 288 6.64 12.90 -2.99
C LEU A 288 7.86 13.75 -2.59
N PHE A 289 8.78 14.01 -3.53
CA PHE A 289 9.92 14.89 -3.31
C PHE A 289 9.48 16.34 -3.53
N PRO A 290 9.70 17.26 -2.57
CA PRO A 290 9.20 18.64 -2.67
C PRO A 290 9.62 19.41 -3.92
N GLU A 291 10.80 19.11 -4.46
CA GLU A 291 11.35 19.78 -5.65
C GLU A 291 10.77 19.25 -6.98
N HIS A 292 10.04 18.14 -6.93
CA HIS A 292 9.58 17.38 -8.11
C HIS A 292 8.06 17.16 -8.12
N GLU A 293 7.33 17.87 -7.26
CA GLU A 293 5.87 17.81 -7.22
C GLU A 293 5.24 18.24 -8.55
N GLY A 294 4.29 17.45 -9.04
CA GLY A 294 3.63 17.66 -10.33
C GLY A 294 4.49 17.27 -11.54
N MET A 295 5.66 16.66 -11.34
CA MET A 295 6.49 16.20 -12.45
C MET A 295 5.76 15.15 -13.30
N VAL A 296 5.89 15.28 -14.62
CA VAL A 296 5.38 14.29 -15.57
C VAL A 296 6.54 13.42 -16.03
N ALA A 297 6.50 12.14 -15.65
CA ALA A 297 7.53 11.20 -16.05
C ALA A 297 7.54 10.96 -17.57
N LYS A 298 8.74 10.89 -18.16
CA LYS A 298 8.95 10.56 -19.58
C LYS A 298 9.85 9.33 -19.67
N ALA A 299 9.28 8.17 -19.38
CA ALA A 299 10.02 6.91 -19.47
C ALA A 299 10.64 6.71 -20.89
N PRO A 300 11.87 6.22 -20.98
CA PRO A 300 12.45 5.80 -22.27
C PRO A 300 11.73 4.55 -22.80
N GLU A 301 11.71 4.40 -24.13
CA GLU A 301 11.26 3.15 -24.76
C GLU A 301 12.43 2.16 -24.78
N PRO A 302 12.33 1.03 -24.06
CA PRO A 302 13.40 0.04 -24.06
C PRO A 302 13.55 -0.61 -25.45
N PRO A 303 14.78 -0.89 -25.90
CA PRO A 303 15.06 -1.46 -27.21
C PRO A 303 14.45 -2.85 -27.34
N ALA A 304 14.22 -3.30 -28.58
CA ALA A 304 13.80 -4.67 -28.83
C ALA A 304 14.83 -5.66 -28.24
N THR A 305 14.35 -6.65 -27.49
CA THR A 305 15.18 -7.70 -26.91
C THR A 305 14.81 -9.05 -27.51
N PRO A 306 15.78 -9.95 -27.71
CA PRO A 306 15.47 -11.30 -28.16
C PRO A 306 14.91 -12.13 -27.00
N GLY A 307 14.05 -13.09 -27.31
CA GLY A 307 13.42 -13.97 -26.33
C GLY A 307 12.12 -13.43 -25.77
N ASN A 308 11.75 -13.90 -24.58
CA ASN A 308 10.49 -13.57 -23.92
C ASN A 308 10.70 -12.49 -22.86
N VAL A 309 9.89 -11.44 -22.89
CA VAL A 309 9.84 -10.43 -21.83
C VAL A 309 9.14 -11.04 -20.62
N LEU A 310 9.84 -11.09 -19.49
CA LEU A 310 9.33 -11.61 -18.21
C LEU A 310 8.70 -10.51 -17.36
N LEU A 311 9.29 -9.32 -17.39
CA LEU A 311 8.86 -8.19 -16.58
C LEU A 311 9.32 -6.88 -17.24
N GLU A 312 8.47 -5.87 -17.18
CA GLU A 312 8.81 -4.51 -17.58
C GLU A 312 8.14 -3.49 -16.65
N GLU A 313 8.95 -2.71 -15.94
CA GLU A 313 8.52 -1.87 -14.82
C GLU A 313 9.44 -0.64 -14.67
N SER A 314 9.09 0.24 -13.72
CA SER A 314 9.90 1.43 -13.37
C SER A 314 10.41 1.28 -11.93
N ALA A 315 11.69 1.54 -11.71
CA ALA A 315 12.26 1.63 -10.35
C ALA A 315 12.01 3.02 -9.74
N GLY A 316 11.82 4.03 -10.58
CA GLY A 316 11.53 5.40 -10.17
C GLY A 316 12.71 6.17 -9.61
N MET A 317 12.45 7.45 -9.33
CA MET A 317 13.41 8.32 -8.63
C MET A 317 13.85 7.72 -7.29
N LEU A 318 12.92 7.13 -6.52
CA LEU A 318 13.26 6.46 -5.27
C LEU A 318 14.19 5.27 -5.48
N GLY A 319 13.86 4.36 -6.41
CA GLY A 319 14.69 3.20 -6.69
C GLY A 319 16.09 3.59 -7.15
N LEU A 320 16.20 4.61 -8.01
CA LEU A 320 17.47 5.16 -8.46
C LEU A 320 18.29 5.76 -7.30
N SER A 321 17.64 6.51 -6.41
CA SER A 321 18.27 7.09 -5.23
C SER A 321 18.82 6.01 -4.29
N LEU A 322 18.03 4.96 -4.03
CA LEU A 322 18.42 3.83 -3.17
C LEU A 322 19.48 2.94 -3.81
N TRP A 323 19.53 2.84 -5.14
CA TRP A 323 20.58 2.13 -5.86
C TRP A 323 21.95 2.80 -5.67
N MET A 324 21.98 4.13 -5.55
CA MET A 324 23.20 4.91 -5.39
C MET A 324 23.64 5.10 -3.93
N GLU A 325 22.77 4.84 -2.96
CA GLU A 325 23.06 5.01 -1.53
C GLU A 325 24.35 4.30 -1.06
N PRO A 326 24.68 3.06 -1.51
CA PRO A 326 25.90 2.39 -1.09
C PRO A 326 27.20 3.11 -1.47
N LEU A 327 27.18 4.02 -2.44
CA LEU A 327 28.36 4.78 -2.84
C LEU A 327 28.66 5.98 -1.91
N GLY A 328 27.70 6.37 -1.07
CA GLY A 328 27.82 7.48 -0.12
C GLY A 328 26.75 8.55 -0.28
N GLU A 329 26.65 9.44 0.71
CA GLU A 329 25.51 10.37 0.91
C GLU A 329 25.26 11.36 -0.24
N GLU A 330 26.27 11.66 -1.06
CA GLU A 330 26.14 12.61 -2.16
C GLU A 330 25.55 11.98 -3.43
N PHE A 331 25.72 10.67 -3.65
CA PHE A 331 25.28 10.00 -4.88
C PHE A 331 23.77 9.89 -5.03
N PRO A 332 22.97 9.59 -3.98
CA PRO A 332 21.51 9.60 -4.05
C PRO A 332 20.90 10.90 -4.59
N LYS A 333 21.59 12.04 -4.45
CA LYS A 333 21.14 13.35 -4.93
C LYS A 333 21.11 13.42 -6.47
N LEU A 334 21.89 12.60 -7.16
CA LEU A 334 21.88 12.51 -8.63
C LEU A 334 20.53 12.03 -9.17
N ALA A 335 19.75 11.30 -8.36
CA ALA A 335 18.39 10.94 -8.71
C ALA A 335 17.46 12.15 -8.86
N GLY A 336 17.83 13.34 -8.35
CA GLY A 336 17.10 14.59 -8.57
C GLY A 336 17.02 15.02 -10.03
N ASN A 337 17.89 14.51 -10.90
CA ASN A 337 17.80 14.77 -12.35
C ASN A 337 16.95 13.73 -13.09
N TRP A 338 16.37 12.75 -12.40
CA TRP A 338 15.56 11.68 -13.01
C TRP A 338 14.28 12.25 -13.62
N VAL A 339 13.96 11.79 -14.82
CA VAL A 339 12.71 12.14 -15.53
C VAL A 339 11.87 10.90 -15.82
N GLY A 340 12.47 9.72 -15.86
CA GLY A 340 11.76 8.49 -16.14
C GLY A 340 12.72 7.34 -16.34
N ASP A 341 12.29 6.13 -16.01
CA ASP A 341 13.05 4.93 -16.31
C ASP A 341 12.15 3.79 -16.78
N ARG A 342 12.80 2.78 -17.35
CA ARG A 342 12.17 1.52 -17.72
C ARG A 342 13.20 0.42 -17.60
N TYR A 343 12.95 -0.53 -16.72
CA TYR A 343 13.71 -1.75 -16.67
C TYR A 343 12.93 -2.89 -17.30
N ARG A 344 13.65 -3.78 -17.99
CA ARG A 344 13.09 -4.96 -18.63
C ARG A 344 13.93 -6.17 -18.26
N LEU A 345 13.26 -7.16 -17.67
CA LEU A 345 13.78 -8.50 -17.47
C LEU A 345 13.29 -9.38 -18.63
N HIS A 346 14.20 -10.05 -19.33
CA HIS A 346 13.84 -10.94 -20.43
C HIS A 346 14.69 -12.20 -20.43
N ALA A 347 14.15 -13.29 -20.98
CA ALA A 347 14.79 -14.59 -21.03
C ALA A 347 14.97 -15.06 -22.48
N THR A 348 16.19 -15.50 -22.81
CA THR A 348 16.48 -16.17 -24.09
C THR A 348 16.37 -17.69 -23.99
N SER A 349 16.43 -18.22 -22.77
CA SER A 349 16.20 -19.62 -22.42
C SER A 349 15.74 -19.70 -20.96
N ASP A 350 15.32 -20.87 -20.47
CA ASP A 350 14.97 -21.06 -19.06
C ASP A 350 16.15 -20.80 -18.09
N ALA A 351 17.39 -20.88 -18.58
CA ALA A 351 18.60 -20.63 -17.80
C ALA A 351 19.20 -19.23 -18.01
N ASP A 352 18.88 -18.58 -19.13
CA ASP A 352 19.48 -17.32 -19.56
C ASP A 352 18.49 -16.16 -19.43
N VAL A 353 18.54 -15.53 -18.26
CA VAL A 353 17.80 -14.30 -17.95
C VAL A 353 18.74 -13.11 -18.02
N HIS A 354 18.25 -11.99 -18.54
CA HIS A 354 19.00 -10.74 -18.72
C HIS A 354 18.15 -9.56 -18.25
N LEU A 355 18.83 -8.49 -17.85
CA LEU A 355 18.23 -7.24 -17.44
C LEU A 355 18.82 -6.10 -18.25
N LEU A 356 17.96 -5.21 -18.70
CA LEU A 356 18.33 -3.86 -19.11
C LEU A 356 17.56 -2.83 -18.28
N TRP A 357 18.17 -1.69 -18.01
CA TRP A 357 17.53 -0.59 -17.31
C TRP A 357 17.92 0.73 -17.97
N ASP A 358 16.97 1.34 -18.66
CA ASP A 358 17.15 2.64 -19.31
C ASP A 358 16.63 3.74 -18.37
N ILE A 359 17.49 4.72 -18.11
CA ILE A 359 17.23 5.81 -17.17
C ILE A 359 17.40 7.13 -17.92
N ARG A 360 16.32 7.91 -17.98
CA ARG A 360 16.30 9.24 -18.61
C ARG A 360 16.48 10.34 -17.56
N PHE A 361 17.33 11.30 -17.90
CA PHE A 361 17.62 12.49 -17.11
C PHE A 361 17.07 13.75 -17.76
N GLU A 362 16.99 14.85 -17.01
CA GLU A 362 16.52 16.15 -17.51
C GLU A 362 17.45 16.73 -18.57
N SER A 363 18.75 16.47 -18.45
CA SER A 363 19.77 17.02 -19.34
C SER A 363 20.91 16.04 -19.60
N GLU A 364 21.65 16.29 -20.68
CA GLU A 364 22.89 15.56 -20.98
C GLU A 364 23.94 15.72 -19.89
N ALA A 365 24.03 16.89 -19.25
CA ALA A 365 24.95 17.11 -18.14
C ALA A 365 24.62 16.20 -16.94
N GLY A 366 23.34 16.05 -16.60
CA GLY A 366 22.90 15.13 -15.54
C GLY A 366 23.21 13.67 -15.87
N ALA A 367 23.02 13.26 -17.13
CA ALA A 367 23.38 11.92 -17.59
C ALA A 367 24.91 11.66 -17.53
N ASP A 368 25.73 12.66 -17.89
CA ASP A 368 27.20 12.58 -17.84
C ASP A 368 27.77 12.55 -16.42
N GLU A 369 27.07 13.18 -15.47
CA GLU A 369 27.41 13.07 -14.05
C GLU A 369 27.03 11.69 -13.51
N PHE A 370 25.80 11.25 -13.79
CA PHE A 370 25.29 9.95 -13.34
C PHE A 370 26.10 8.77 -13.86
N ILE A 371 26.51 8.78 -15.13
CA ILE A 371 27.20 7.62 -15.72
C ILE A 371 28.51 7.28 -14.99
N LYS A 372 29.18 8.26 -14.39
CA LYS A 372 30.38 8.04 -13.58
C LYS A 372 30.05 7.24 -12.31
N ALA A 373 29.00 7.65 -11.59
CA ALA A 373 28.51 6.94 -10.40
C ALA A 373 28.01 5.53 -10.75
N ALA A 374 27.31 5.39 -11.88
CA ALA A 374 26.83 4.10 -12.36
C ALA A 374 28.00 3.14 -12.74
N CYS A 375 29.12 3.66 -13.24
CA CYS A 375 30.34 2.86 -13.43
C CYS A 375 30.91 2.37 -12.09
N SER A 376 30.91 3.21 -11.05
CA SER A 376 31.32 2.80 -9.69
C SER A 376 30.38 1.73 -9.11
N MET A 377 29.06 1.82 -9.35
CA MET A 377 28.13 0.72 -9.01
C MET A 377 28.45 -0.58 -9.74
N THR A 378 28.78 -0.48 -11.03
CA THR A 378 29.18 -1.65 -11.83
C THR A 378 30.46 -2.28 -11.28
N SER A 379 31.41 -1.46 -10.85
CA SER A 379 32.65 -1.88 -10.18
C SER A 379 32.35 -2.65 -8.90
N ALA A 380 31.44 -2.13 -8.06
CA ALA A 380 31.00 -2.76 -6.82
C ALA A 380 30.35 -4.12 -7.08
N LEU A 381 29.46 -4.22 -8.08
CA LEU A 381 28.82 -5.49 -8.49
C LEU A 381 29.84 -6.48 -9.06
N ALA A 382 30.86 -6.01 -9.75
CA ALA A 382 31.92 -6.86 -10.30
C ALA A 382 32.97 -7.28 -9.26
N GLY A 383 32.94 -6.70 -8.04
CA GLY A 383 34.01 -6.86 -7.05
C GLY A 383 35.36 -6.33 -7.53
N SER A 384 35.34 -5.29 -8.39
CA SER A 384 36.53 -4.66 -8.97
C SER A 384 36.99 -3.46 -8.12
N GLU A 385 38.30 -3.25 -8.03
CA GLU A 385 38.88 -2.04 -7.41
C GLU A 385 38.89 -0.84 -8.37
N LYS A 386 38.72 -1.10 -9.67
CA LYS A 386 38.77 -0.07 -10.72
C LYS A 386 37.45 0.01 -11.43
N ASP A 387 36.94 1.23 -11.52
CA ASP A 387 35.73 1.53 -12.27
C ASP A 387 35.92 1.26 -13.77
N PRO A 388 35.01 0.50 -14.41
CA PRO A 388 35.01 0.30 -15.84
C PRO A 388 34.75 1.62 -16.58
N ALA A 389 35.26 1.74 -17.80
CA ALA A 389 34.88 2.86 -18.66
C ALA A 389 33.42 2.71 -19.12
N PRO A 390 32.70 3.81 -19.42
CA PRO A 390 31.39 3.72 -20.06
C PRO A 390 31.42 2.86 -21.32
N GLY A 391 30.53 1.87 -21.41
CA GLY A 391 30.43 0.87 -22.47
C GLY A 391 31.33 -0.36 -22.29
N GLU A 392 32.21 -0.37 -21.30
CA GLU A 392 33.01 -1.55 -20.96
C GLU A 392 32.16 -2.58 -20.21
N ILE A 393 32.18 -3.82 -20.70
CA ILE A 393 31.50 -4.96 -20.07
C ILE A 393 32.49 -5.72 -19.19
N VAL A 394 32.16 -5.86 -17.91
CA VAL A 394 32.95 -6.57 -16.90
C VAL A 394 32.19 -7.80 -16.39
N ALA A 395 32.94 -8.81 -15.94
CA ALA A 395 32.38 -10.02 -15.37
C ALA A 395 32.21 -9.88 -13.84
N THR A 396 31.11 -10.39 -13.29
CA THR A 396 30.88 -10.47 -11.84
C THR A 396 31.32 -11.84 -11.29
N PRO A 397 31.51 -11.97 -9.96
CA PRO A 397 31.82 -13.26 -9.32
C PRO A 397 30.78 -14.36 -9.60
N GLU A 398 29.54 -13.99 -9.86
CA GLU A 398 28.42 -14.89 -10.19
C GLU A 398 28.38 -15.28 -11.68
N ASN A 399 29.47 -15.05 -12.42
CA ASN A 399 29.58 -15.29 -13.87
C ASN A 399 28.56 -14.52 -14.71
N ARG A 400 28.21 -13.31 -14.28
CA ARG A 400 27.36 -12.40 -15.05
C ARG A 400 28.18 -11.33 -15.73
N PHE A 401 27.61 -10.70 -16.76
CA PHE A 401 28.27 -9.64 -17.51
C PHE A 401 27.50 -8.34 -17.36
N VAL A 402 28.11 -7.36 -16.71
CA VAL A 402 27.49 -6.08 -16.37
C VAL A 402 28.21 -4.92 -17.06
N GLY A 403 27.48 -3.84 -17.31
CA GLY A 403 28.05 -2.63 -17.88
C GLY A 403 27.03 -1.49 -17.92
N VAL A 404 27.55 -0.28 -18.10
CA VAL A 404 26.75 0.95 -18.22
C VAL A 404 27.18 1.72 -19.45
N VAL A 405 26.24 2.22 -20.23
CA VAL A 405 26.52 2.97 -21.46
C VAL A 405 25.53 4.12 -21.64
N LYS A 406 25.99 5.22 -22.23
CA LYS A 406 25.12 6.34 -22.65
C LYS A 406 24.57 6.02 -24.04
N VAL A 407 23.26 5.79 -24.15
CA VAL A 407 22.58 5.38 -25.41
C VAL A 407 21.90 6.55 -26.12
N ALA A 408 21.64 7.64 -25.41
CA ALA A 408 21.20 8.93 -25.94
C ALA A 408 21.81 10.05 -25.08
N PRO A 409 21.79 11.33 -25.52
CA PRO A 409 22.35 12.44 -24.74
C PRO A 409 21.87 12.46 -23.29
N ASP A 410 20.59 12.17 -23.07
CA ASP A 410 19.89 12.19 -21.78
C ASP A 410 19.56 10.79 -21.23
N VAL A 411 20.02 9.70 -21.86
CA VAL A 411 19.66 8.32 -21.45
C VAL A 411 20.89 7.47 -21.18
N VAL A 412 20.95 6.93 -19.96
CA VAL A 412 21.96 5.98 -19.51
C VAL A 412 21.31 4.60 -19.35
N ARG A 413 21.97 3.58 -19.89
CA ARG A 413 21.54 2.19 -19.83
C ARG A 413 22.46 1.39 -18.91
N PHE A 414 21.88 0.71 -17.93
CA PHE A 414 22.53 -0.36 -17.17
C PHE A 414 22.15 -1.73 -17.77
N ILE A 415 23.12 -2.64 -17.80
CA ILE A 415 22.99 -3.97 -18.41
C ILE A 415 23.49 -5.02 -17.43
N ASN A 416 22.77 -6.14 -17.32
CA ASN A 416 23.23 -7.35 -16.66
C ASN A 416 22.77 -8.59 -17.45
N ALA A 417 23.70 -9.33 -18.06
CA ALA A 417 23.42 -10.44 -18.96
C ALA A 417 24.12 -11.74 -18.53
N SER A 418 23.59 -12.89 -18.99
CA SER A 418 24.20 -14.21 -18.71
C SER A 418 25.43 -14.50 -19.56
N SER A 419 25.63 -13.77 -20.67
CA SER A 419 26.79 -13.93 -21.54
C SER A 419 27.33 -12.59 -22.04
N ARG A 420 28.62 -12.55 -22.35
CA ARG A 420 29.29 -11.36 -22.86
C ARG A 420 28.73 -10.91 -24.21
N ASP A 421 28.41 -11.87 -25.09
CA ASP A 421 27.87 -11.57 -26.42
C ASP A 421 26.50 -10.90 -26.29
N HIS A 422 25.67 -11.35 -25.35
CA HIS A 422 24.37 -10.75 -25.09
C HIS A 422 24.49 -9.38 -24.42
N ALA A 423 25.39 -9.21 -23.45
CA ALA A 423 25.69 -7.89 -22.89
C ALA A 423 26.12 -6.88 -23.98
N THR A 424 26.99 -7.33 -24.90
CA THR A 424 27.46 -6.52 -26.04
C THR A 424 26.37 -6.22 -27.07
N LEU A 425 25.35 -7.07 -27.16
CA LEU A 425 24.18 -6.80 -28.00
C LEU A 425 23.34 -5.67 -27.39
N LEU A 426 23.17 -5.66 -26.07
CA LEU A 426 22.35 -4.69 -25.35
C LEU A 426 22.97 -3.28 -25.25
N THR A 427 24.27 -3.14 -25.53
CA THR A 427 24.94 -1.83 -25.59
C THR A 427 24.69 -1.08 -26.89
N LYS A 428 24.17 -1.76 -27.92
CA LYS A 428 23.76 -1.16 -29.19
C LYS A 428 22.32 -0.66 -29.12
#